data_AF-A0A6B3HGL1-F1
#
_entry.id   AF-A0A6B3HGL1-F1
#
_cell.length_a   1.000
_cell.length_b   1.000
_cell.length_c   1.000
_cell.angle_alpha   90.00
_cell.angle_beta   90.00
_cell.angle_gamma   90.00
#
_symmetry.space_group_name_H-M   'P 1'
#
loop_
_entity.id
_entity.type
_entity.pdbx_description
1 polymer ?
#
loop_
_entity_poly.entity_id
_entity_poly.type
_entity_poly.pdbx_seq_one_letter_code
_entity_poly.pdbx_strand_id
1 'polypeptide(L)'
;NPISGTYRYPAEGPTAESLLAFLGDRKESEELSMVVDEELKMMCTVGDMGGVVVGPRLKEMAHLAHTEYELRGRSSLDVRDVLRETMFAATVTGSPVQNACRVIERYEQGGRGYYAGALALLGRDANGAQT
;
A
#
# COMPACT_ATOMS: atom_id res chain seq x y z
N ASN A 1 1.40 3.70 2.41
CA ASN A 1 1.34 2.73 3.54
C ASN A 1 1.24 1.37 2.89
N PRO A 2 2.37 0.84 2.38
CA PRO A 2 2.38 -0.47 1.78
C PRO A 2 2.04 -1.50 2.86
N ILE A 3 0.94 -2.22 2.64
CA ILE A 3 0.43 -3.27 3.52
C ILE A 3 0.41 -4.55 2.68
N SER A 4 1.08 -5.59 3.16
CA SER A 4 1.02 -6.91 2.56
C SER A 4 1.31 -7.95 3.64
N GLY A 5 1.18 -9.22 3.29
CA GLY A 5 1.28 -10.31 4.23
C GLY A 5 0.07 -10.38 5.16
N THR A 6 -0.52 -11.56 5.32
CA THR A 6 -1.77 -11.72 6.07
C THR A 6 -1.70 -12.85 7.08
N TYR A 7 -1.71 -12.49 8.36
CA TYR A 7 -1.92 -13.43 9.44
C TYR A 7 -3.40 -13.56 9.76
N ARG A 8 -4.03 -14.64 9.29
CA ARG A 8 -5.43 -14.94 9.63
C ARG A 8 -5.50 -15.46 11.06
N TYR A 9 -6.38 -14.87 11.87
CA TYR A 9 -6.57 -15.34 13.24
C TYR A 9 -7.26 -16.72 13.23
N PRO A 10 -6.71 -17.71 13.96
CA PRO A 10 -7.39 -18.97 14.22
C PRO A 10 -8.73 -18.75 14.94
N ALA A 11 -9.61 -19.75 14.91
CA ALA A 11 -10.92 -19.67 15.57
C ALA A 11 -10.78 -19.53 17.10
N GLU A 12 -9.75 -20.15 17.67
CA GLU A 12 -9.32 -20.07 19.06
C GLU A 12 -8.60 -18.76 19.42
N GLY A 13 -8.36 -17.90 18.42
CA GLY A 13 -7.65 -16.63 18.56
C GLY A 13 -6.16 -16.71 18.25
N PRO A 14 -5.48 -15.56 18.07
CA PRO A 14 -4.07 -15.53 17.75
C PRO A 14 -3.21 -15.91 18.96
N THR A 15 -2.16 -16.70 18.73
CA THR A 15 -1.13 -17.01 19.75
C THR A 15 0.20 -16.34 19.39
N ALA A 16 1.10 -16.19 20.37
CA ALA A 16 2.44 -15.68 20.13
C ALA A 16 3.24 -16.58 19.18
N GLU A 17 3.10 -17.91 19.30
CA GLU A 17 3.79 -18.87 18.43
C GLU A 17 3.33 -18.75 16.98
N SER A 18 2.02 -18.73 16.74
CA SER A 18 1.47 -18.62 15.39
C SER A 18 1.74 -17.25 14.76
N LEU A 19 1.78 -16.18 15.56
CA LEU A 19 2.23 -14.87 15.10
C LEU A 19 3.71 -14.87 14.72
N LEU A 20 4.58 -15.45 15.54
CA LEU A 20 6.01 -15.54 15.24
C LEU A 20 6.29 -16.41 14.01
N ALA A 21 5.51 -17.47 13.81
CA ALA A 21 5.59 -18.29 12.60
C ALA A 21 5.26 -17.47 11.34
N PHE A 22 4.21 -16.64 11.39
CA PHE A 22 3.88 -15.71 10.31
C PHE A 22 4.98 -14.66 10.09
N LEU A 23 5.51 -14.05 11.15
CA LEU A 23 6.59 -13.05 11.03
C LEU A 23 7.90 -13.65 10.50
N GLY A 24 8.12 -14.95 10.71
CA GLY A 24 9.24 -15.71 10.17
C GLY A 24 9.01 -16.27 8.76
N ASP A 25 7.82 -16.10 8.18
CA ASP A 25 7.52 -16.60 6.85
C ASP A 25 8.23 -15.73 5.79
N ARG A 26 9.14 -16.37 5.05
CA ARG A 26 9.89 -15.72 3.98
C ARG A 26 8.98 -15.21 2.87
N LYS A 27 7.94 -15.95 2.51
CA LYS A 27 7.02 -15.54 1.45
C LYS A 27 6.31 -14.24 1.86
N GLU A 28 5.80 -14.17 3.08
CA GLU A 28 5.04 -13.00 3.56
C GLU A 28 5.95 -11.75 3.68
N SER A 29 7.19 -11.92 4.14
CA SER A 29 8.16 -10.83 4.22
C SER A 29 8.67 -10.35 2.85
N GLU A 30 8.86 -11.26 1.90
CA GLU A 30 9.21 -10.92 0.50
C GLU A 30 8.06 -10.20 -0.20
N GLU A 31 6.81 -10.60 0.04
CA GLU A 31 5.64 -9.88 -0.49
C GLU A 31 5.54 -8.44 0.02
N LEU A 32 5.75 -8.21 1.32
CA LEU A 32 5.76 -6.85 1.86
C LEU A 32 6.89 -6.03 1.25
N SER A 33 8.09 -6.60 1.14
CA SER A 33 9.26 -5.90 0.59
C SER A 33 9.03 -5.49 -0.87
N MET A 34 8.46 -6.37 -1.69
CA MET A 34 8.12 -6.07 -3.09
C MET A 34 7.16 -4.88 -3.20
N VAL A 35 6.13 -4.84 -2.36
CA VAL A 35 5.15 -3.75 -2.38
C VAL A 35 5.78 -2.44 -1.92
N VAL A 36 6.63 -2.47 -0.89
CA VAL A 36 7.38 -1.29 -0.42
C VAL A 36 8.23 -0.71 -1.54
N ASP A 37 8.97 -1.54 -2.26
CA ASP A 37 9.81 -1.11 -3.38
C ASP A 37 8.98 -0.49 -4.51
N GLU A 38 7.81 -1.03 -4.82
CA GLU A 38 6.94 -0.47 -5.85
C GLU A 38 6.32 0.87 -5.43
N GLU A 39 5.84 0.99 -4.19
CA GLU A 39 5.32 2.27 -3.68
C GLU A 39 6.43 3.33 -3.50
N LEU A 40 7.67 2.92 -3.22
CA LEU A 40 8.82 3.82 -3.18
C LEU A 40 9.11 4.43 -4.56
N LYS A 41 8.92 3.69 -5.66
CA LYS A 41 9.06 4.25 -7.01
C LYS A 41 8.06 5.39 -7.24
N MET A 42 6.81 5.20 -6.81
CA MET A 42 5.79 6.26 -6.88
C MET A 42 6.18 7.48 -6.02
N MET A 43 6.66 7.23 -4.80
CA MET A 43 7.14 8.30 -3.90
C MET A 43 8.32 9.08 -4.48
N CYS A 44 9.22 8.44 -5.22
CA CYS A 44 10.31 9.12 -5.92
C CYS A 44 9.81 10.01 -7.07
N THR A 45 8.67 9.68 -7.69
CA THR A 45 8.06 10.51 -8.74
C THR A 45 7.37 11.74 -8.17
N VAL A 46 6.69 11.62 -7.02
CA VAL A 46 5.88 12.72 -6.46
C VAL A 46 6.55 13.49 -5.33
N GLY A 47 7.57 12.93 -4.67
CA GLY A 47 8.23 13.53 -3.51
C GLY A 47 9.42 14.41 -3.88
N ASP A 48 9.47 15.63 -3.35
CA ASP A 48 10.53 16.63 -3.63
C ASP A 48 11.94 16.11 -3.28
N MET A 49 12.04 15.26 -2.26
CA MET A 49 13.29 14.66 -1.76
C MET A 49 13.18 13.13 -1.65
N GLY A 50 12.28 12.52 -2.41
CA GLY A 50 11.92 11.10 -2.29
C GLY A 50 11.08 10.78 -1.05
N GLY A 51 11.13 9.53 -0.60
CA GLY A 51 10.34 9.00 0.53
C GLY A 51 11.21 8.42 1.66
N VAL A 52 10.77 8.58 2.89
CA VAL A 52 11.29 7.92 4.09
C VAL A 52 10.43 6.69 4.40
N VAL A 53 11.07 5.56 4.65
CA VAL A 53 10.42 4.31 5.06
C VAL A 53 10.46 4.20 6.59
N VAL A 54 9.31 3.96 7.22
CA VAL A 54 9.18 3.79 8.68
C VAL A 54 8.45 2.48 8.96
N GLY A 55 9.04 1.60 9.77
CA GLY A 55 8.46 0.28 10.09
C GLY A 55 9.52 -0.83 10.09
N PRO A 56 9.11 -2.11 9.96
CA PRO A 56 7.72 -2.58 9.76
C PRO A 56 6.90 -2.47 11.05
N ARG A 57 5.58 -2.52 10.92
CA ARG A 57 4.61 -2.57 12.04
C ARG A 57 3.60 -3.68 11.82
N LEU A 58 3.05 -4.19 12.91
CA LEU A 58 1.90 -5.08 12.87
C LEU A 58 0.62 -4.25 12.96
N LYS A 59 -0.31 -4.49 12.05
CA LYS A 59 -1.64 -3.87 12.03
C LYS A 59 -2.70 -4.91 12.35
N GLU A 60 -3.11 -4.91 13.60
CA GLU A 60 -4.14 -5.81 14.10
C GLU A 60 -5.54 -5.32 13.71
N MET A 61 -6.36 -6.24 13.18
CA MET A 61 -7.77 -6.03 12.84
C MET A 61 -8.63 -7.08 13.56
N ALA A 62 -9.94 -7.04 13.35
CA ALA A 62 -10.87 -7.92 14.06
C ALA A 62 -10.63 -9.43 13.83
N HIS A 63 -10.16 -9.81 12.64
CA HIS A 63 -10.07 -11.22 12.23
C HIS A 63 -8.70 -11.62 11.67
N LEU A 64 -7.77 -10.67 11.57
CA LEU A 64 -6.45 -10.87 10.98
C LEU A 64 -5.51 -9.74 11.40
N ALA A 65 -4.22 -9.93 11.18
CA ALA A 65 -3.23 -8.88 11.22
C ALA A 65 -2.46 -8.81 9.89
N HIS A 66 -1.98 -7.63 9.55
CA HIS A 66 -1.07 -7.40 8.44
C HIS A 66 0.28 -6.87 8.91
N THR A 67 1.32 -7.05 8.12
CA THR A 67 2.54 -6.27 8.25
C THR A 67 2.48 -5.05 7.33
N GLU A 68 2.95 -3.92 7.81
CA GLU A 68 2.92 -2.67 7.05
C GLU A 68 4.17 -1.83 7.26
N TYR A 69 4.52 -1.05 6.25
CA TYR A 69 5.39 0.10 6.39
C TYR A 69 4.59 1.39 6.19
N GLU A 70 5.17 2.47 6.69
CA GLU A 70 4.72 3.82 6.44
C GLU A 70 5.73 4.52 5.53
N LEU A 71 5.25 5.10 4.44
CA LEU A 71 6.05 5.92 3.53
C LEU A 71 5.69 7.38 3.73
N ARG A 72 6.67 8.21 4.03
CA ARG A 72 6.50 9.65 4.26
C ARG A 72 7.32 10.45 3.28
N GLY A 73 6.76 11.51 2.74
CA GLY A 73 7.47 12.45 1.89
C GLY A 73 6.82 13.82 1.93
N ARG A 74 7.51 14.80 1.36
CA ARG A 74 6.94 16.11 1.06
C ARG A 74 6.84 16.26 -0.45
N SER A 75 5.76 16.86 -0.92
CA SER A 75 5.54 17.16 -2.31
C SER A 75 5.09 18.60 -2.44
N SER A 76 5.63 19.29 -3.43
CA SER A 76 5.20 20.61 -3.88
C SER A 76 4.19 20.55 -5.02
N LEU A 77 3.87 19.35 -5.51
CA LEU A 77 2.90 19.14 -6.58
C LEU A 77 1.48 19.44 -6.11
N ASP A 78 0.62 19.79 -7.07
CA ASP A 78 -0.81 19.87 -6.81
C ASP A 78 -1.37 18.49 -6.45
N VAL A 79 -2.29 18.44 -5.49
CA VAL A 79 -2.92 17.19 -5.02
C VAL A 79 -3.51 16.34 -6.15
N ARG A 80 -3.98 16.96 -7.23
CA ARG A 80 -4.53 16.28 -8.41
C ARG A 80 -3.44 15.56 -9.21
N ASP A 81 -2.24 16.11 -9.25
CA ASP A 81 -1.09 15.51 -9.91
C ASP A 81 -0.54 14.37 -9.06
N VAL A 82 -0.44 14.55 -7.74
CA VAL A 82 -0.08 13.46 -6.83
C VAL A 82 -1.04 12.28 -6.98
N LEU A 83 -2.35 12.53 -6.99
CA LEU A 83 -3.35 11.48 -7.21
C LEU A 83 -3.15 10.80 -8.57
N ARG A 84 -2.95 11.55 -9.66
CA ARG A 84 -2.75 10.98 -11.00
C ARG A 84 -1.51 10.08 -11.07
N GLU A 85 -0.38 10.52 -10.53
CA GLU A 85 0.89 9.82 -10.61
C GLU A 85 0.98 8.61 -9.65
N THR A 86 0.10 8.57 -8.64
CA THR A 86 0.03 7.45 -7.67
C THR A 86 -1.12 6.47 -7.96
N MET A 87 -1.86 6.66 -9.05
CA MET A 87 -2.88 5.71 -9.50
C MET A 87 -2.24 4.48 -10.15
N PHE A 88 -2.40 3.26 -9.63
CA PHE A 88 -3.01 2.90 -8.34
C PHE A 88 -2.01 2.12 -7.49
N ALA A 89 -2.27 2.04 -6.19
CA ALA A 89 -1.37 1.38 -5.26
C ALA A 89 -1.01 -0.05 -5.70
N ALA A 90 0.26 -0.41 -5.53
CA ALA A 90 0.79 -1.71 -5.93
C ALA A 90 0.11 -2.87 -5.18
N THR A 91 -0.36 -2.62 -3.96
CA THR A 91 -1.10 -3.58 -3.11
C THR A 91 -2.40 -4.10 -3.73
N VAL A 92 -3.02 -3.32 -4.61
CA VAL A 92 -4.32 -3.65 -5.23
C VAL A 92 -4.22 -3.83 -6.74
N THR A 93 -3.03 -3.65 -7.30
CA THR A 93 -2.74 -3.84 -8.74
C THR A 93 -1.66 -4.90 -8.95
N GLY A 94 -0.42 -4.57 -8.58
CA GLY A 94 0.76 -5.42 -8.65
C GLY A 94 2.00 -4.64 -9.08
N SER A 95 3.09 -5.34 -9.40
CA SER A 95 4.34 -4.76 -9.86
C SER A 95 4.91 -5.52 -11.07
N PRO A 96 5.54 -4.84 -12.04
CA PRO A 96 5.49 -3.40 -12.28
C PRO A 96 4.06 -2.96 -12.66
N VAL A 97 3.60 -1.80 -12.17
CA VAL A 97 2.18 -1.39 -12.26
C VAL A 97 1.59 -1.48 -13.68
N GLN A 98 2.28 -0.97 -14.70
CA GLN A 98 1.78 -1.01 -16.08
C GLN A 98 1.57 -2.44 -16.58
N ASN A 99 2.45 -3.38 -16.19
CA ASN A 99 2.30 -4.77 -16.57
C ASN A 99 1.22 -5.47 -15.74
N ALA A 100 1.11 -5.14 -14.46
CA ALA A 100 0.05 -5.63 -13.59
C ALA A 100 -1.33 -5.27 -14.15
N CYS A 101 -1.54 -4.04 -14.63
CA CYS A 101 -2.78 -3.63 -15.29
C CYS A 101 -3.09 -4.48 -16.54
N ARG A 102 -2.09 -4.82 -17.36
CA ARG A 102 -2.27 -5.71 -18.53
C ARG A 102 -2.52 -7.17 -18.15
N VAL A 103 -2.03 -7.61 -17.00
CA VAL A 103 -2.34 -8.94 -16.46
C VAL A 103 -3.78 -8.95 -15.96
N ILE A 104 -4.19 -7.95 -15.20
CA ILE A 104 -5.56 -7.76 -14.70
C ILE A 104 -6.56 -7.78 -15.86
N GLU A 105 -6.34 -6.98 -16.90
CA GLU A 105 -7.20 -6.91 -18.08
C GLU A 105 -7.34 -8.28 -18.80
N ARG A 106 -6.28 -9.09 -18.81
CA ARG A 106 -6.32 -10.42 -19.45
C ARG A 106 -7.13 -11.45 -18.66
N TYR A 107 -7.16 -11.33 -17.34
CA TYR A 107 -7.72 -12.38 -16.47
C TYR A 107 -9.06 -11.99 -15.82
N GLU A 108 -9.39 -10.70 -15.74
CA GLU A 108 -10.68 -10.24 -15.21
C GLU A 108 -11.72 -10.12 -16.34
N GLN A 109 -12.91 -10.67 -16.11
CA GLN A 109 -13.98 -10.68 -17.12
C GLN A 109 -14.75 -9.35 -17.24
N GLY A 110 -14.57 -8.43 -16.29
CA GLY A 110 -15.28 -7.15 -16.26
C GLY A 110 -14.42 -6.04 -15.68
N GLY A 111 -14.84 -4.79 -15.90
CA GLY A 111 -14.15 -3.63 -15.34
C GLY A 111 -14.29 -3.55 -13.82
N ARG A 112 -13.26 -3.03 -13.14
CA ARG A 112 -13.23 -2.91 -11.67
C ARG A 112 -14.14 -1.82 -11.08
N GLY A 113 -14.61 -0.88 -11.89
CA GLY A 113 -15.34 0.29 -11.37
C GLY A 113 -14.48 1.05 -10.36
N TYR A 114 -14.94 1.12 -9.10
CA TYR A 114 -14.19 1.73 -8.00
C TYR A 114 -13.32 0.76 -7.20
N TYR A 115 -13.39 -0.56 -7.45
CA TYR A 115 -12.51 -1.52 -6.81
C TYR A 115 -11.05 -1.25 -7.19
N ALA A 116 -10.14 -1.26 -6.22
CA ALA A 116 -8.75 -0.80 -6.34
C ALA A 116 -8.57 0.70 -6.67
N GLY A 117 -9.66 1.48 -6.69
CA GLY A 117 -9.62 2.93 -6.83
C GLY A 117 -9.26 3.66 -5.53
N ALA A 118 -9.32 4.99 -5.57
CA ALA A 118 -9.10 5.83 -4.40
C ALA A 118 -10.32 6.72 -4.15
N LEU A 119 -10.61 6.97 -2.86
CA LEU A 119 -11.53 8.00 -2.42
C LEU A 119 -10.71 9.07 -1.71
N ALA A 120 -10.68 10.29 -2.26
CA ALA A 120 -9.91 11.40 -1.73
C ALA A 120 -10.86 12.54 -1.30
N LEU A 121 -10.61 13.08 -0.11
CA LEU A 121 -11.24 14.31 0.37
C LEU A 121 -10.21 15.44 0.20
N LEU A 122 -10.50 16.40 -0.68
CA LEU A 122 -9.63 17.55 -0.93
C LEU A 122 -10.13 18.76 -0.15
N GLY A 123 -9.23 19.42 0.56
CA GLY A 123 -9.53 20.56 1.40
C GLY A 123 -8.50 21.68 1.30
N ARG A 124 -8.62 22.63 2.22
CA ARG A 124 -7.61 23.65 2.48
C ARG A 124 -7.40 23.80 3.99
N ASP A 125 -6.17 24.07 4.38
CA ASP A 125 -5.86 24.43 5.77
C ASP A 125 -6.25 25.88 6.08
N ALA A 126 -6.05 26.31 7.33
CA ALA A 126 -6.37 27.66 7.79
C ALA A 126 -5.57 28.77 7.07
N ASN A 127 -4.43 28.42 6.45
CA ASN A 127 -3.59 29.34 5.68
C ASN A 127 -3.91 29.30 4.18
N GLY A 128 -4.88 28.48 3.76
CA GLY A 128 -5.32 28.32 2.38
C GLY A 128 -4.48 27.35 1.55
N ALA A 129 -3.49 26.66 2.13
CA ALA A 129 -2.74 25.60 1.45
C ALA A 129 -3.63 24.36 1.24
N GLN A 130 -3.39 23.61 0.17
CA GLN A 130 -4.15 22.39 -0.12
C GLN A 130 -3.86 21.30 0.93
N THR A 131 -4.90 20.54 1.29
CA THR A 131 -4.83 19.36 2.17
C THR A 131 -5.52 18.18 1.54
#